data_AF-A0AAP2UTQ4-F1
#
_entry.id   AF-A0AAP2UTQ4-F1
#
_cell.length_a   1.000
_cell.length_b   1.000
_cell.length_c   1.000
_cell.angle_alpha   90.00
_cell.angle_beta   90.00
_cell.angle_gamma   90.00
#
_symmetry.space_group_name_H-M   'P 1'
#
loop_
_entity.id
_entity.type
_entity.pdbx_description
1 polymer ?
#
loop_
_entity_poly.entity_id
_entity_poly.type
_entity_poly.pdbx_seq_one_letter_code
_entity_poly.pdbx_strand_id
1 'polypeptide(L)' 'MSTQVNGPKTGQMPVIISTDPARRPDVLFRRRTPEGHQVSAWWMIGAFLGVSAAVIGLMTFFPGGL' A
#
# COMPACT_ATOMS: atom_id res chain seq x y z
N MET A 1 52.08 4.95 29.68
CA MET A 1 52.04 4.94 28.21
C MET A 1 50.80 4.16 27.77
N SER A 2 49.68 4.82 27.48
CA SER A 2 48.41 4.16 27.10
C SER A 2 48.17 4.30 25.60
N THR A 3 47.98 3.17 24.91
CA THR A 3 47.78 3.09 23.47
C THR A 3 46.29 3.33 23.13
N GLN A 4 45.98 4.44 22.47
CA GLN A 4 44.65 4.72 21.91
C GLN A 4 44.44 3.86 20.64
N VAL A 5 43.48 2.93 20.70
CA VAL A 5 43.04 2.14 19.53
C VAL A 5 42.06 3.01 18.73
N ASN A 6 42.54 3.61 17.64
CA ASN A 6 41.73 4.42 16.74
C ASN A 6 41.04 3.52 15.71
N GLY A 7 39.93 2.89 16.09
CA GLY A 7 39.04 2.18 15.17
C GLY A 7 38.11 3.15 14.41
N PRO A 8 37.57 2.77 13.24
CA PRO A 8 36.68 3.64 12.48
C PRO A 8 35.43 3.97 13.32
N LYS A 9 35.25 5.26 13.64
CA LYS A 9 34.05 5.74 14.33
C LYS A 9 32.92 5.83 13.30
N THR A 10 32.22 4.72 13.07
CA THR A 10 30.94 4.76 12.36
C THR A 10 30.00 5.67 13.14
N GLY A 11 29.51 6.72 12.46
CA GLY A 11 28.82 7.87 13.04
C GLY A 11 27.45 7.56 13.65
N GLN A 12 27.43 6.85 14.78
CA GLN A 12 26.28 6.85 15.67
C GLN A 12 26.21 8.22 16.36
N MET A 13 25.69 9.20 15.62
CA MET A 13 25.29 10.48 16.18
C MET A 13 24.13 10.21 17.15
N PRO A 14 24.13 10.76 18.37
CA PRO A 14 22.99 10.67 19.27
C PRO A 14 21.84 11.46 18.64
N VAL A 15 21.01 10.76 17.87
CA VAL A 15 19.77 11.30 17.30
C VAL A 15 18.87 11.65 18.47
N ILE A 16 18.72 12.94 18.73
CA ILE A 16 17.69 13.50 19.61
C ILE A 16 16.38 12.84 19.16
N ILE A 17 15.69 12.15 20.07
CA ILE A 17 14.48 11.35 19.82
C ILE A 17 13.29 12.29 19.57
N SER A 18 13.43 13.19 18.60
CA SER A 18 12.34 13.61 17.74
C SER A 18 12.07 12.41 16.85
N THR A 19 10.94 11.74 17.10
CA THR A 19 10.47 10.50 16.47
C THR A 19 10.98 10.31 15.04
N ASP A 20 12.10 9.60 14.89
CA ASP A 20 12.71 9.31 13.59
C ASP A 20 11.68 8.56 12.74
N PRO A 21 11.15 9.16 11.66
CA PRO A 21 10.13 8.54 10.84
C PRO A 21 10.61 7.22 10.22
N ALA A 22 11.92 7.01 10.05
CA ALA A 22 12.48 5.78 9.50
C ALA A 22 12.52 4.63 10.51
N ARG A 23 12.39 4.90 11.82
CA ARG A 23 12.32 3.88 12.89
C ARG A 23 10.90 3.43 13.22
N ARG A 24 9.90 3.95 12.52
CA ARG A 24 8.51 3.60 12.72
C ARG A 24 8.26 2.16 12.25
N PRO A 25 7.75 1.26 13.12
CA PRO A 25 7.57 -0.15 12.77
C PRO A 25 6.57 -0.35 11.62
N ASP A 26 5.59 0.54 11.47
CA ASP A 26 4.65 0.59 10.35
C ASP A 26 5.32 0.94 9.01
N VAL A 27 6.41 1.71 9.00
CA VAL A 27 7.14 2.07 7.78
C VAL A 27 7.90 0.89 7.20
N LEU A 28 8.34 -0.05 8.03
CA LEU A 28 9.06 -1.24 7.59
C LEU A 28 8.20 -2.17 6.72
N PHE A 29 6.89 -2.19 6.96
CA PHE A 29 5.95 -3.07 6.26
C PHE A 29 4.95 -2.32 5.37
N ARG A 30 4.89 -0.99 5.45
CA ARG A 30 4.02 -0.19 4.58
C ARG A 30 4.54 -0.21 3.15
N ARG A 31 3.86 -1.00 2.31
CA ARG A 31 3.99 -0.90 0.86
C ARG A 31 3.53 0.49 0.41
N ARG A 32 4.45 1.29 -0.11
CA ARG A 32 4.12 2.58 -0.72
C ARG A 32 3.63 2.31 -2.13
N THR A 33 2.42 2.77 -2.43
CA THR A 33 1.93 2.86 -3.80
C THR A 33 2.81 3.87 -4.55
N PRO A 34 3.27 3.57 -5.78
CA PRO A 34 4.07 4.51 -6.54
C PRO A 34 3.33 5.83 -6.76
N GLU A 35 4.07 6.92 -6.82
CA GLU A 35 3.53 8.23 -7.12
C GLU A 35 2.87 8.23 -8.52
N GLY A 36 1.69 8.86 -8.63
CA GLY A 36 0.90 8.84 -9.86
C GLY A 36 0.14 7.54 -10.14
N HIS A 37 0.11 6.57 -9.22
CA HIS A 37 -0.71 5.37 -9.38
C HIS A 37 -2.20 5.71 -9.30
N GLN A 38 -2.85 5.73 -10.46
CA GLN A 38 -4.29 5.94 -10.57
C GLN A 38 -4.96 4.62 -10.90
N VAL A 39 -6.08 4.34 -10.21
CA VAL A 39 -6.92 3.20 -10.57
C VAL A 39 -7.58 3.49 -11.91
N SER A 40 -7.46 2.56 -12.87
CA SER A 40 -8.08 2.72 -14.18
C SER A 40 -9.60 2.87 -14.05
N ALA A 41 -10.17 3.94 -14.64
CA ALA A 41 -11.61 4.18 -14.63
C ALA A 41 -12.41 3.05 -15.30
N TRP A 42 -11.78 2.30 -16.22
CA TRP A 42 -12.38 1.13 -16.85
C TRP A 42 -12.77 0.02 -15.87
N TRP A 43 -12.15 -0.05 -14.68
CA TRP A 43 -12.58 -0.97 -13.64
C TRP A 43 -13.97 -0.64 -13.11
N MET A 44 -14.28 0.64 -12.89
CA MET A 44 -15.61 1.05 -12.43
C MET A 44 -16.67 0.87 -13.53
N ILE A 45 -16.31 1.21 -14.78
CA ILE A 45 -17.19 1.00 -15.94
C ILE A 45 -17.48 -0.50 -16.13
N GLY A 46 -16.44 -1.34 -16.09
CA GLY A 46 -16.57 -2.78 -16.24
C GLY A 46 -17.36 -3.42 -15.10
N ALA A 47 -17.16 -2.99 -13.85
CA ALA A 47 -17.94 -3.47 -12.71
C ALA A 47 -19.43 -3.11 -12.86
N PHE A 48 -19.73 -1.88 -13.25
CA PHE A 48 -21.12 -1.46 -13.51
C PHE A 48 -21.76 -2.30 -14.61
N LEU A 49 -21.12 -2.38 -15.78
CA LEU A 49 -21.63 -3.14 -16.92
C LEU A 49 -21.79 -4.63 -16.59
N GLY A 50 -20.84 -5.22 -15.87
CA GLY A 50 -20.88 -6.63 -15.47
C GLY A 50 -22.02 -6.94 -14.51
N VAL A 51 -22.22 -6.11 -13.49
CA VAL A 51 -23.33 -6.29 -12.52
C VAL A 51 -24.68 -6.07 -13.20
N SER A 52 -24.83 -5.01 -13.99
CA SER A 52 -26.08 -4.75 -14.72
C SER A 52 -26.42 -5.89 -15.69
N ALA A 53 -25.45 -6.35 -16.47
CA ALA A 53 -25.66 -7.48 -17.38
C ALA A 53 -25.99 -8.77 -16.62
N ALA A 54 -25.37 -9.01 -15.46
CA ALA A 54 -25.68 -10.17 -14.62
C ALA A 54 -27.12 -10.12 -14.10
N VAL A 55 -27.60 -8.98 -13.61
CA VAL A 55 -28.99 -8.81 -13.15
C VAL A 55 -29.97 -9.00 -14.30
N ILE A 56 -29.73 -8.33 -15.43
CA ILE A 56 -30.58 -8.46 -16.63
C ILE A 56 -30.61 -9.92 -17.09
N GLY A 57 -29.44 -10.56 -17.19
CA GLY A 57 -29.32 -11.96 -17.54
C GLY A 57 -30.10 -12.85 -16.58
N LEU A 58 -29.93 -12.67 -15.27
CA LEU A 58 -30.66 -13.45 -14.27
C LEU A 58 -32.17 -13.32 -14.45
N MET A 59 -32.71 -12.10 -14.57
CA MET A 59 -34.15 -11.89 -14.76
C MET A 59 -34.67 -12.39 -16.12
N THR A 60 -33.81 -12.37 -17.15
CA THR A 60 -34.18 -12.82 -18.50
C THR A 60 -34.19 -14.34 -18.62
N PHE A 61 -33.19 -15.01 -18.03
CA PHE A 61 -33.04 -16.47 -18.13
C PHE A 61 -33.77 -17.23 -17.01
N PHE A 62 -34.10 -16.57 -15.91
CA PHE A 62 -34.92 -17.11 -14.82
C PHE A 62 -36.18 -16.26 -14.66
N PRO A 63 -37.16 -16.39 -15.60
CA PRO A 63 -38.44 -15.71 -15.45
C PRO A 63 -39.07 -16.14 -14.12
N GLY A 64 -39.48 -15.16 -13.31
CA GLY A 64 -40.04 -15.38 -11.99
C GLY A 64 -41.23 -16.33 -12.04
N GLY A 65 -41.02 -17.57 -11.59
CA GLY A 65 -42.06 -18.58 -11.45
C GLY A 65 -42.65 -18.54 -10.05
N LEU A 66 -43.70 -17.73 -9.88
CA LEU A 66 -44.95 -17.93 -9.10
C LEU A 66 -45.76 -16.64 -9.09
#